data_AF-A0A1I7XE08-F1
#
_entry.id   AF-A0A1I7XE08-F1
#
_cell.length_a   1.000
_cell.length_b   1.000
_cell.length_c   1.000
_cell.angle_alpha   90.00
_cell.angle_beta   90.00
_cell.angle_gamma   90.00
#
_symmetry.space_group_name_H-M   'P 1'
#
loop_
_entity.id
_entity.type
_entity.pdbx_description
1 polymer ?
#
loop_
_entity_poly.entity_id
_entity_poly.type
_entity_poly.pdbx_seq_one_letter_code
_entity_poly.pdbx_strand_id
1 'polypeptide(L)' 'MARGSLFNNIEKGKILIFSDVGLNRTEIAREIRRYRNVVANFLTAPDEYGIKRVKEDQPSWQNGKKEE' A
#
# COMPACT_ATOMS: atom_id res chain seq x y z
N MET A 1 10.53 -0.66 6.63
CA MET A 1 9.79 0.58 6.92
C MET A 1 9.41 1.26 5.61
N ALA A 2 8.13 1.27 5.25
CA ALA A 2 7.66 2.05 4.10
C ALA A 2 7.79 3.55 4.44
N ARG A 3 8.61 4.29 3.68
CA ARG A 3 8.90 5.72 3.93
C ARG A 3 7.88 6.65 3.26
N GLY A 4 6.61 6.26 3.17
CA GLY A 4 5.57 7.04 2.49
C GLY A 4 4.17 6.79 3.02
N SER A 5 3.31 7.81 2.91
CA SER A 5 1.87 7.70 3.18
C SER A 5 1.19 6.78 2.14
N LEU A 6 0.14 6.09 2.57
CA LEU A 6 -0.73 5.32 1.67
C LEU A 6 -1.36 6.24 0.61
N PHE A 7 -1.76 5.66 -0.52
CA PHE A 7 -2.53 6.39 -1.53
C PHE A 7 -3.86 6.90 -0.97
N ASN A 8 -4.12 8.18 -1.20
CA ASN A 8 -5.42 8.78 -0.96
C ASN A 8 -6.45 8.26 -1.98
N ASN A 9 -7.74 8.37 -1.69
CA ASN A 9 -8.81 7.88 -2.57
C ASN A 9 -8.76 8.52 -3.97
N ILE A 10 -8.36 9.79 -4.07
CA ILE A 10 -8.14 10.48 -5.35
C ILE A 10 -6.96 9.87 -6.12
N GLU A 11 -5.85 9.58 -5.44
CA GLU A 11 -4.68 8.94 -6.06
C GLU A 11 -5.05 7.53 -6.55
N LYS A 12 -5.79 6.74 -5.74
CA LYS A 12 -6.30 5.42 -6.12
C LYS A 12 -7.16 5.49 -7.39
N GLY A 13 -8.12 6.42 -7.42
CA GLY A 13 -8.99 6.62 -8.59
C GLY A 13 -8.21 6.98 -9.85
N LYS A 14 -7.23 7.89 -9.75
CA LYS A 14 -6.35 8.25 -10.87
C LYS A 14 -5.55 7.04 -11.37
N ILE A 15 -4.96 6.25 -10.47
CA ILE A 15 -4.20 5.06 -10.85
C ILE A 15 -5.07 4.06 -11.63
N LEU A 16 -6.31 3.83 -11.17
CA LEU A 16 -7.23 2.91 -11.85
C LEU A 16 -7.61 3.41 -13.24
N ILE A 17 -8.00 4.69 -13.36
CA ILE A 17 -8.34 5.30 -14.66
C ILE A 17 -7.13 5.24 -15.61
N PHE A 18 -5.93 5.56 -15.11
CA PHE A 18 -4.72 5.52 -15.93
C PHE A 18 -4.35 4.09 -16.37
N SER A 19 -4.59 3.10 -15.52
CA SER A 19 -4.41 1.69 -15.88
C SER A 19 -5.42 1.24 -16.93
N ASP A 20 -6.66 1.72 -16.86
CA ASP A 20 -7.74 1.38 -17.79
C ASP A 20 -7.47 1.94 -19.20
N VAL A 21 -6.95 3.16 -19.30
CA VAL A 21 -6.53 3.76 -20.59
C VAL A 21 -5.19 3.20 -21.11
N GLY A 22 -4.59 2.22 -20.42
CA GLY A 22 -3.39 1.51 -20.88
C GLY A 22 -2.06 2.23 -20.63
N LEU A 23 -1.99 3.22 -19.73
CA LEU A 23 -0.71 3.86 -19.39
C LEU A 23 0.24 2.89 -18.68
N ASN A 24 1.54 3.04 -18.94
CA ASN A 24 2.54 2.23 -18.27
C ASN A 24 2.70 2.66 -16.80
N ARG A 25 3.05 1.71 -15.93
CA ARG A 25 3.25 1.95 -14.48
C ARG A 25 4.22 3.09 -14.18
N THR A 26 5.22 3.30 -15.05
CA THR A 26 6.19 4.39 -14.93
C THR A 26 5.55 5.76 -15.19
N GLU A 27 4.66 5.85 -16.17
CA GLU A 27 3.95 7.09 -16.52
C GLU A 27 2.95 7.45 -15.42
N ILE A 28 2.19 6.45 -14.96
CA ILE A 28 1.29 6.59 -13.81
C ILE A 28 2.04 7.11 -12.59
N ALA A 29 3.19 6.50 -12.27
CA ALA A 29 4.04 6.89 -11.15
C ALA A 29 4.56 8.33 -11.26
N ARG A 30 4.94 8.77 -12.47
CA ARG A 30 5.38 10.15 -12.73
C ARG A 30 4.23 11.15 -12.54
N GLU A 31 3.05 10.82 -13.05
CA GLU A 31 1.87 11.67 -12.99
C GLU A 31 1.41 11.91 -11.55
N ILE A 32 1.33 10.85 -10.75
CA ILE A 32 0.93 10.97 -9.34
C ILE A 32 2.10 11.30 -8.40
N ARG A 33 3.33 11.45 -8.92
CA ARG A 33 4.57 11.67 -8.17
C ARG A 33 4.81 10.66 -7.05
N ARG A 34 4.55 9.38 -7.31
CA ARG A 34 4.75 8.28 -6.34
C ARG A 34 5.71 7.25 -6.90
N TYR A 35 6.21 6.40 -6.01
CA TYR A 35 7.13 5.33 -6.41
C TYR A 35 6.43 4.27 -7.25
N ARG A 36 7.05 3.92 -8.38
CA ARG A 36 6.60 2.87 -9.30
C ARG A 36 6.25 1.56 -8.58
N ASN A 37 7.04 1.16 -7.59
CA ASN A 37 6.82 -0.08 -6.85
C ASN A 37 5.53 -0.02 -6.00
N VAL A 38 5.19 1.15 -5.46
CA VAL A 38 3.96 1.32 -4.67
C VAL A 38 2.74 1.29 -5.60
N VAL A 39 2.84 1.87 -6.80
CA VAL A 39 1.82 1.78 -7.85
C VAL A 39 1.62 0.33 -8.29
N ALA A 40 2.71 -0.42 -8.51
CA ALA A 40 2.63 -1.82 -8.88
C ALA A 40 1.96 -2.67 -7.79
N ASN A 41 2.28 -2.44 -6.51
CA ASN A 41 1.62 -3.13 -5.40
C ASN A 41 0.12 -2.86 -5.37
N PHE A 42 -0.30 -1.61 -5.58
CA PHE A 42 -1.73 -1.26 -5.64
C PHE A 42 -2.43 -1.91 -6.84
N LEU A 43 -1.83 -1.89 -8.03
CA LEU A 43 -2.42 -2.51 -9.22
C LEU A 43 -2.49 -4.04 -9.12
N THR A 44 -1.63 -4.66 -8.33
CA THR A 44 -1.63 -6.13 -8.13
C THR A 44 -2.76 -6.57 -7.22
N ALA A 45 -3.07 -5.80 -6.18
CA ALA A 45 -4.11 -6.12 -5.21
C ALA A 45 -4.76 -4.82 -4.69
N PRO A 46 -5.65 -4.19 -5.50
CA PRO A 46 -6.25 -2.91 -5.13
C PRO A 46 -7.16 -3.03 -3.90
N ASP A 47 -7.83 -4.16 -3.75
CA ASP A 47 -8.74 -4.45 -2.64
C ASP A 47 -8.00 -4.69 -1.33
N GLU A 48 -6.80 -5.29 -1.38
CA GLU A 48 -5.96 -5.52 -0.19
C GLU A 48 -5.07 -4.32 0.16
N TYR A 49 -5.01 -3.31 -0.71
CA TYR A 49 -4.07 -2.20 -0.55
C TYR A 49 -4.44 -1.30 0.64
N GLY A 50 -3.52 -1.26 1.61
CA GLY A 50 -3.69 -0.46 2.82
C GLY A 50 -4.54 -1.15 3.89
N ILE A 51 -5.09 -2.34 3.61
CA ILE A 51 -5.68 -3.19 4.65
C ILE A 51 -4.52 -3.78 5.45
N LYS A 52 -4.33 -3.29 6.67
CA LYS A 52 -3.53 -4.04 7.65
C LYS A 52 -4.33 -5.30 7.95
N ARG A 53 -3.85 -6.45 7.50
CA ARG A 53 -4.34 -7.74 8.02
C ARG A 53 -4.12 -7.70 9.52
N VAL A 54 -5.19 -7.51 10.29
CA VAL A 54 -5.17 -7.75 11.73
C VAL A 54 -4.94 -9.26 11.81
N LYS A 55 -3.75 -9.66 12.26
CA LYS A 55 -3.51 -11.07 12.58
C LYS A 55 -4.33 -11.37 13.82
N GLU A 56 -5.59 -11.79 13.65
CA GLU A 56 -6.12 -12.81 14.55
C GLU A 56 -5.13 -13.98 14.41
N ASP A 57 -4.54 -14.38 15.53
CA ASP A 57 -3.35 -15.23 15.67
C ASP A 57 -1.97 -14.55 15.42
N GLN A 58 -1.61 -13.65 16.33
CA GLN A 58 -0.23 -13.61 16.84
C GLN A 58 -0.21 -14.03 18.31
N PRO A 59 0.47 -15.14 18.68
CA PRO A 59 0.63 -15.53 20.07
C PRO A 59 1.45 -14.49 20.83
N SER A 60 0.97 -14.19 22.03
CA SER A 60 1.55 -13.31 23.04
C SER A 60 2.97 -13.71 23.44
N TRP A 61 3.98 -13.24 22.71
CA TRP A 61 5.34 -13.14 23.24
C TRP A 61 5.68 -11.70 23.61
N GLN A 62 4.80 -11.09 24.40
CA GLN A 62 5.09 -9.93 25.23
C GLN A 62 4.38 -10.12 26.57
N ASN A 63 4.97 -10.96 27.41
CA ASN A 63 4.93 -10.79 28.86
C ASN A 63 6.06 -11.60 29.47
N GLY A 64 7.12 -10.91 29.88
CA GLY A 64 8.27 -11.55 30.49
C GLY A 64 9.47 -10.65 30.66
N LYS A 65 9.33 -9.49 31.33
CA LYS A 65 10.35 -8.96 32.24
C LYS A 65 9.66 -8.32 33.44
N LYS A 66 9.90 -8.95 34.59
CA LYS A 66 9.38 -8.64 35.91
C LYS A 66 9.89 -7.26 36.34
N GLU A 67 9.00 -6.47 36.93
CA GLU A 67 9.39 -5.47 37.93
C GLU A 67 9.98 -6.23 39.13
N GLU A 68 11.17 -5.84 39.55
CA GLU A 68 11.70 -5.99 40.91
C GLU A 68 12.18 -4.61 41.35
#